data_AF-A0A972HYU6-F1
#
_entry.id   AF-A0A972HYU6-F1
#
_cell.length_a   1.000
_cell.length_b   1.000
_cell.length_c   1.000
_cell.angle_alpha   90.00
_cell.angle_beta   90.00
_cell.angle_gamma   90.00
#
_symmetry.space_group_name_H-M   'P 1'
#
loop_
_entity.id
_entity.type
_entity.pdbx_description
1 polymer ?
#
loop_
_entity_poly.entity_id
_entity_poly.type
_entity_poly.pdbx_seq_one_letter_code
_entity_poly.pdbx_strand_id
1 'polypeptide(L)'
;MGELKTELSSFDLTGFIDKIFDFMRRNEISLSGIVYFSEDGDLVELDVEEINHASIRNYLSEGKIIFVPFSDINVGDPIPCADGNQYLISDSSDLDEEVAIPVEQVESVGYLLRVEGETLKISPAALKGGDYYEIDFTEEESLRNFREPMQNFINGFRKEVQ
;
A
#
# COMPACT_ATOMS: atom_id res chain seq x y z
N MET A 1 11.88 5.11 2.34
CA MET A 1 11.80 3.63 2.27
C MET A 1 11.81 3.30 0.80
N GLY A 2 12.72 2.46 0.31
CA GLY A 2 12.71 2.01 -1.08
C GLY A 2 11.96 0.67 -1.22
N GLU A 3 11.90 0.16 -2.45
CA GLU A 3 11.37 -1.17 -2.79
C GLU A 3 12.00 -2.27 -1.90
N LEU A 4 11.15 -3.07 -1.26
CA LEU A 4 11.55 -4.31 -0.60
C LEU A 4 11.56 -5.45 -1.62
N LYS A 5 12.70 -6.14 -1.74
CA LYS A 5 12.83 -7.41 -2.47
C LYS A 5 13.08 -8.54 -1.49
N THR A 6 12.26 -9.58 -1.56
CA THR A 6 12.39 -10.75 -0.70
C THR A 6 11.91 -12.00 -1.42
N GLU A 7 12.37 -13.17 -0.99
CA GLU A 7 11.87 -14.43 -1.55
C GLU A 7 10.43 -14.63 -1.09
N LEU A 8 9.52 -15.00 -2.00
CA LEU A 8 8.10 -15.18 -1.69
C LEU A 8 7.88 -16.20 -0.55
N SER A 9 8.70 -17.24 -0.51
CA SER A 9 8.72 -18.27 0.54
C SER A 9 9.04 -17.68 1.93
N SER A 10 9.91 -16.67 1.97
CA SER A 10 10.40 -16.00 3.18
C SER A 10 9.49 -14.89 3.71
N PHE A 11 8.40 -14.58 3.00
CA PHE A 11 7.41 -13.58 3.40
C PHE A 11 6.08 -14.23 3.81
N ASP A 12 5.48 -13.76 4.90
CA ASP A 12 4.13 -14.16 5.30
C ASP A 12 3.08 -13.31 4.57
N LEU A 13 2.89 -13.63 3.27
CA LEU A 13 1.93 -12.92 2.43
C LEU A 13 0.49 -13.06 2.95
N THR A 14 0.12 -14.20 3.53
CA THR A 14 -1.24 -14.37 4.09
C THR A 14 -1.44 -13.50 5.30
N GLY A 15 -0.53 -13.53 6.29
CA GLY A 15 -0.65 -12.68 7.47
C GLY A 15 -0.64 -11.19 7.11
N PHE A 16 0.12 -10.80 6.09
CA PHE A 16 0.12 -9.44 5.56
C PHE A 16 -1.24 -9.05 5.00
N ILE A 17 -1.81 -9.83 4.09
CA ILE A 17 -3.13 -9.55 3.50
C ILE A 17 -4.25 -9.61 4.54
N ASP A 18 -4.19 -10.53 5.51
CA ASP A 18 -5.13 -10.59 6.63
C ASP A 18 -5.15 -9.27 7.42
N LYS A 19 -3.97 -8.68 7.67
CA LYS A 19 -3.86 -7.39 8.37
C LYS A 19 -4.44 -6.23 7.56
N ILE A 20 -4.27 -6.24 6.23
CA ILE A 20 -4.92 -5.28 5.35
C ILE A 20 -6.45 -5.46 5.40
N PHE A 21 -6.97 -6.67 5.25
CA PHE A 21 -8.41 -6.92 5.32
C PHE A 21 -9.01 -6.56 6.67
N ASP A 22 -8.32 -6.85 7.77
CA ASP A 22 -8.74 -6.45 9.12
C ASP A 22 -8.78 -4.92 9.28
N PHE A 23 -7.79 -4.22 8.71
CA PHE A 23 -7.78 -2.76 8.68
C PHE A 23 -8.97 -2.20 7.91
N MET A 24 -9.19 -2.68 6.69
CA MET A 24 -10.28 -2.20 5.84
C MET A 24 -11.64 -2.44 6.49
N ARG A 25 -11.86 -3.66 7.03
CA ARG A 25 -13.10 -4.01 7.74
C ARG A 25 -13.34 -3.15 8.97
N ARG A 26 -12.31 -2.89 9.78
CA ARG A 26 -12.43 -2.12 11.03
C ARG A 26 -12.80 -0.66 10.80
N ASN A 27 -12.34 -0.10 9.68
CA ASN A 27 -12.54 1.29 9.33
C ASN A 27 -13.62 1.48 8.25
N GLU A 28 -14.43 0.45 7.98
CA GLU A 28 -15.51 0.47 6.99
C GLU A 28 -15.05 0.86 5.57
N ILE A 29 -13.79 0.56 5.22
CA ILE A 29 -13.21 0.79 3.90
C ILE A 29 -13.59 -0.37 2.98
N SER A 30 -14.10 -0.03 1.79
CA SER A 30 -14.45 -1.02 0.76
C SER A 30 -13.22 -1.74 0.24
N LEU A 31 -13.30 -3.07 0.05
CA LEU A 31 -12.22 -3.85 -0.57
C LEU A 31 -11.91 -3.40 -2.00
N SER A 32 -12.79 -2.64 -2.67
CA SER A 32 -12.51 -2.03 -3.97
C SER A 32 -11.29 -1.09 -3.98
N GLY A 33 -10.79 -0.69 -2.80
CA GLY A 33 -9.50 -0.01 -2.68
C GLY A 33 -8.28 -0.91 -2.95
N ILE A 34 -8.49 -2.23 -3.11
CA ILE A 34 -7.50 -3.17 -3.63
C ILE A 34 -7.73 -3.32 -5.12
N VAL A 35 -6.75 -2.90 -5.91
CA VAL A 35 -6.82 -2.88 -7.37
C VAL A 35 -5.59 -3.57 -7.94
N TYR A 36 -5.66 -3.99 -9.20
CA TYR A 36 -4.45 -4.37 -9.94
C TYR A 36 -4.29 -3.50 -11.18
N PHE A 37 -3.07 -3.45 -11.70
CA PHE A 37 -2.75 -2.70 -12.92
C PHE A 37 -2.48 -3.65 -14.08
N SER A 38 -3.01 -3.29 -15.25
CA SER A 38 -2.76 -4.00 -16.50
C SER A 38 -1.28 -3.87 -16.92
N GLU A 39 -0.87 -4.63 -17.95
CA GLU A 39 0.47 -4.46 -18.52
C GLU A 39 0.68 -3.06 -19.14
N ASP A 40 -0.41 -2.43 -19.57
CA ASP A 40 -0.44 -1.07 -20.12
C ASP A 40 -0.43 0.01 -19.02
N GLY A 41 -0.51 -0.40 -17.74
CA GLY A 41 -0.51 0.49 -16.59
C GLY A 41 -1.89 0.97 -16.15
N ASP A 42 -2.95 0.59 -16.86
CA ASP A 42 -4.32 0.99 -16.52
C ASP A 42 -4.78 0.32 -15.21
N LEU A 43 -5.45 1.10 -14.37
CA LEU A 43 -6.13 0.58 -13.18
C LEU A 43 -7.28 -0.33 -13.60
N VAL A 44 -7.32 -1.53 -13.01
CA VAL A 44 -8.43 -2.45 -13.13
C VAL A 44 -9.05 -2.67 -11.76
N GLU A 45 -10.28 -2.20 -11.62
CA GLU A 45 -11.10 -2.45 -10.44
C GLU A 45 -11.47 -3.93 -10.35
N LEU A 46 -11.34 -4.46 -9.14
CA LEU A 46 -11.77 -5.82 -8.82
C LEU A 46 -13.19 -5.80 -8.25
N ASP A 47 -13.98 -6.81 -8.62
CA ASP A 47 -15.26 -7.03 -7.93
C ASP A 47 -14.99 -7.38 -6.47
N VAL A 48 -15.65 -6.68 -5.56
CA VAL A 48 -15.48 -6.84 -4.10
C VAL A 48 -15.77 -8.27 -3.66
N GLU A 49 -16.70 -8.97 -4.33
CA GLU A 49 -17.02 -10.37 -4.02
C GLU A 49 -15.88 -11.34 -4.39
N GLU A 50 -15.01 -10.93 -5.32
CA GLU A 50 -13.88 -11.74 -5.78
C GLU A 50 -12.61 -11.50 -4.95
N ILE A 51 -12.52 -10.42 -4.18
CA ILE A 51 -11.31 -10.06 -3.42
C ILE A 51 -11.18 -10.95 -2.18
N ASN A 52 -10.20 -11.85 -2.22
CA ASN A 52 -9.83 -12.72 -1.12
C ASN A 52 -8.35 -13.15 -1.26
N HIS A 53 -7.85 -13.92 -0.30
CA HIS A 53 -6.47 -14.40 -0.31
C HIS A 53 -6.09 -15.18 -1.57
N ALA A 54 -7.01 -15.98 -2.10
CA ALA A 54 -6.74 -16.82 -3.26
C ALA A 54 -6.68 -15.98 -4.54
N SER A 55 -7.60 -15.03 -4.73
CA SER A 55 -7.58 -14.15 -5.90
C SER A 55 -6.34 -13.26 -5.92
N ILE A 56 -5.97 -12.65 -4.79
CA ILE A 56 -4.73 -11.85 -4.70
C ILE A 56 -3.50 -12.69 -5.06
N ARG A 57 -3.39 -13.92 -4.53
CA ARG A 57 -2.29 -14.82 -4.90
C ARG A 57 -2.30 -15.20 -6.38
N ASN A 58 -3.47 -15.45 -6.95
CA ASN A 58 -3.60 -15.77 -8.38
C ASN A 58 -3.13 -14.60 -9.25
N TYR A 59 -3.61 -13.38 -8.98
CA TYR A 59 -3.18 -12.19 -9.71
C TYR A 59 -1.66 -11.96 -9.59
N LEU A 60 -1.07 -12.14 -8.41
CA LEU A 60 0.39 -12.06 -8.26
C LEU A 60 1.12 -13.13 -9.07
N SER A 61 0.60 -14.36 -9.10
CA SER A 61 1.19 -15.46 -9.87
C SER A 61 1.08 -15.26 -11.40
N GLU A 62 0.09 -14.49 -11.84
CA GLU A 62 -0.07 -14.05 -13.23
C GLU A 62 0.81 -12.84 -13.57
N GLY A 63 1.65 -12.38 -12.63
CA GLY A 63 2.57 -11.26 -12.82
C GLY A 63 1.90 -9.89 -12.73
N LYS A 64 0.65 -9.81 -12.24
CA LYS A 64 -0.03 -8.53 -12.04
C LYS A 64 0.61 -7.73 -10.91
N ILE A 65 0.52 -6.41 -11.03
CA ILE A 65 0.89 -5.47 -9.97
C ILE A 65 -0.38 -5.15 -9.19
N ILE A 66 -0.38 -5.41 -7.89
CA ILE A 66 -1.55 -5.22 -7.03
C ILE A 66 -1.26 -4.09 -6.06
N PHE A 67 -2.14 -3.09 -5.99
CA PHE A 67 -2.13 -2.12 -4.90
C PHE A 67 -2.94 -2.65 -3.72
N VAL A 68 -2.38 -2.54 -2.51
CA VAL A 68 -3.09 -2.78 -1.27
C VAL A 68 -2.97 -1.56 -0.33
N PRO A 69 -4.08 -1.07 0.25
CA PRO A 69 -4.06 0.14 1.06
C PRO A 69 -3.45 -0.13 2.44
N PHE A 70 -2.45 0.65 2.82
CA PHE A 70 -1.98 0.74 4.21
C PHE A 70 -2.83 1.72 5.01
N SER A 71 -3.34 2.75 4.35
CA SER A 71 -4.15 3.81 4.93
C SER A 71 -5.07 4.39 3.86
N ASP A 72 -6.28 4.77 4.26
CA ASP A 72 -7.13 5.68 3.49
C ASP A 72 -7.05 7.03 4.20
N ILE A 73 -6.51 8.04 3.51
CA ILE A 73 -6.22 9.35 4.11
C ILE A 73 -7.52 10.08 4.45
N ASN A 74 -8.64 9.73 3.81
CA ASN A 74 -9.92 10.41 3.98
C ASN A 74 -10.78 9.86 5.13
N VAL A 75 -10.37 8.76 5.77
CA VAL A 75 -11.21 8.04 6.74
C VAL A 75 -11.24 8.66 8.14
N GLY A 76 -10.27 9.51 8.50
CA GLY A 76 -10.29 10.20 9.78
C GLY A 76 -9.08 11.07 10.08
N ASP A 77 -9.21 11.88 11.12
CA ASP A 77 -8.12 12.70 11.68
C ASP A 77 -8.06 12.47 13.21
N PRO A 78 -7.08 11.71 13.73
CA PRO A 78 -5.89 11.20 13.05
C PRO A 78 -6.17 10.01 12.11
N ILE A 79 -5.31 9.85 11.10
CA ILE A 79 -5.49 8.90 9.99
C ILE A 79 -5.20 7.47 10.46
N PRO A 80 -6.16 6.54 10.35
CA PRO A 80 -5.96 5.14 10.74
C PRO A 80 -5.13 4.36 9.73
N CYS A 81 -4.25 3.49 10.22
CA CYS A 81 -3.34 2.68 9.41
C CYS A 81 -3.46 1.17 9.68
N ALA A 82 -2.95 0.37 8.74
CA ALA A 82 -3.06 -1.10 8.80
C ALA A 82 -2.19 -1.76 9.88
N ASP A 83 -1.20 -1.04 10.40
CA ASP A 83 -0.46 -1.44 11.60
C ASP A 83 -1.29 -1.35 12.89
N GLY A 84 -2.49 -0.78 12.81
CA GLY A 84 -3.41 -0.59 13.93
C GLY A 84 -3.21 0.71 14.70
N ASN A 85 -2.24 1.54 14.30
CA ASN A 85 -2.00 2.87 14.87
C ASN A 85 -2.70 3.95 14.05
N GLN A 86 -2.65 5.19 14.56
CA GLN A 86 -3.17 6.37 13.87
C GLN A 86 -2.06 7.43 13.79
N TYR A 87 -1.99 8.15 12.68
CA TYR A 87 -0.93 9.12 12.41
C TYR A 87 -1.52 10.44 11.95
N LEU A 88 -0.85 11.55 12.29
CA LEU A 88 -1.18 12.87 11.79
C LEU A 88 -0.28 13.19 10.59
N ILE A 89 -0.87 13.77 9.55
CA ILE A 89 -0.09 14.43 8.51
C ILE A 89 0.26 15.82 9.04
N SER A 90 1.54 16.16 8.97
CA SER A 90 1.99 17.50 9.36
C SER A 90 1.37 18.51 8.39
N ASP A 91 0.69 19.53 8.91
CA ASP A 91 0.15 20.62 8.09
C ASP A 91 1.27 21.18 7.19
N SER A 92 0.99 21.26 5.89
CA SER A 92 1.91 21.68 4.83
C SER A 92 2.28 23.17 4.88
N SER A 93 1.95 23.88 5.96
CA SER A 93 2.08 25.33 6.08
C SER A 93 3.52 25.87 5.99
N ASP A 94 4.53 25.00 5.94
CA ASP A 94 5.95 25.34 5.81
C ASP A 94 6.65 24.72 4.57
N LEU A 95 5.93 24.08 3.65
CA LEU A 95 6.53 23.43 2.46
C LEU A 95 6.45 24.33 1.22
N ASP A 96 7.59 24.50 0.52
CA ASP A 96 7.67 25.20 -0.77
C ASP A 96 6.70 24.57 -1.79
N GLU A 97 5.76 25.38 -2.30
CA GLU A 97 4.61 24.95 -3.12
C GLU A 97 4.97 24.31 -4.48
N GLU A 98 6.24 24.34 -4.89
CA GLU A 98 6.63 23.94 -6.26
C GLU A 98 6.95 22.44 -6.44
N VAL A 99 7.06 21.62 -5.37
CA VAL A 99 7.49 20.21 -5.48
C VAL A 99 6.59 19.21 -4.75
N ALA A 100 5.69 19.66 -3.86
CA ALA A 100 4.89 18.73 -3.06
C ALA A 100 3.57 18.36 -3.76
N ILE A 101 3.28 17.06 -3.89
CA ILE A 101 1.91 16.61 -4.19
C ILE A 101 1.03 17.06 -3.02
N PRO A 102 -0.07 17.81 -3.28
CA PRO A 102 -1.00 18.16 -2.22
C PRO A 102 -1.57 16.87 -1.65
N VAL A 103 -1.35 16.64 -0.36
CA VAL A 103 -1.88 15.47 0.38
C VAL A 103 -3.38 15.34 0.19
N GLU A 104 -4.07 16.47 0.06
CA GLU A 104 -5.51 16.56 -0.19
C GLU A 104 -5.97 15.85 -1.47
N GLN A 105 -5.04 15.55 -2.39
CA GLN A 105 -5.31 14.81 -3.62
C GLN A 105 -4.95 13.33 -3.53
N VAL A 106 -4.33 12.89 -2.42
CA VAL A 106 -3.99 11.49 -2.19
C VAL A 106 -5.16 10.80 -1.51
N GLU A 107 -5.71 9.79 -2.16
CA GLU A 107 -6.85 9.04 -1.64
C GLU A 107 -6.38 7.99 -0.64
N SER A 108 -5.34 7.25 -1.01
CA SER A 108 -4.80 6.16 -0.20
C SER A 108 -3.29 6.07 -0.33
N VAL A 109 -2.64 5.66 0.76
CA VAL A 109 -1.22 5.27 0.77
C VAL A 109 -1.15 3.79 1.09
N GLY A 110 -0.28 3.07 0.38
CA GLY A 110 -0.25 1.62 0.43
C GLY A 110 0.98 1.03 -0.24
N TYR A 111 0.83 -0.21 -0.70
CA TYR A 111 1.91 -0.98 -1.27
C TYR A 111 1.54 -1.50 -2.65
N LEU A 112 2.48 -1.42 -3.59
CA LEU A 112 2.44 -2.22 -4.81
C LEU A 112 3.12 -3.55 -4.53
N LEU A 113 2.41 -4.63 -4.80
CA LEU A 113 2.89 -6.00 -4.72
C LEU A 113 3.10 -6.53 -6.13
N ARG A 114 4.25 -7.12 -6.39
CA ARG A 114 4.54 -7.82 -7.65
C ARG A 114 5.38 -9.05 -7.40
N VAL A 115 5.09 -10.14 -8.11
CA VAL A 115 5.93 -11.34 -8.09
C VAL A 115 6.67 -11.47 -9.42
N GLU A 116 7.99 -11.65 -9.35
CA GLU A 116 8.86 -11.93 -10.49
C GLU A 116 9.67 -13.20 -10.18
N GLY A 117 9.26 -14.32 -10.79
CA GLY A 117 9.80 -15.63 -10.42
C GLY A 117 9.46 -15.98 -8.97
N GLU A 118 10.48 -16.21 -8.14
CA GLU A 118 10.32 -16.48 -6.70
C GLU A 118 10.51 -15.22 -5.84
N THR A 119 10.69 -14.05 -6.47
CA THR A 119 10.91 -12.79 -5.75
C THR A 119 9.60 -12.02 -5.62
N LEU A 120 9.23 -11.69 -4.38
CA LEU A 120 8.21 -10.72 -4.06
C LEU A 120 8.84 -9.33 -3.96
N LYS A 121 8.33 -8.40 -4.75
CA LYS A 121 8.66 -6.97 -4.75
C LYS A 121 7.52 -6.21 -4.09
N ILE A 122 7.88 -5.33 -3.15
CA ILE A 122 6.93 -4.50 -2.43
C ILE A 122 7.43 -3.06 -2.42
N SER A 123 6.77 -2.18 -3.18
CA SER A 123 7.08 -0.75 -3.24
C SER A 123 6.02 0.06 -2.50
N PRO A 124 6.39 1.12 -1.76
CA PRO A 124 5.41 2.09 -1.28
C PRO A 124 4.77 2.82 -2.47
N ALA A 125 3.48 3.05 -2.40
CA ALA A 125 2.75 3.79 -3.42
C ALA A 125 1.57 4.56 -2.85
N ALA A 126 1.07 5.51 -3.62
CA ALA A 126 -0.15 6.24 -3.35
C ALA A 126 -1.12 6.10 -4.52
N LEU A 127 -2.41 6.10 -4.21
CA LEU A 127 -3.50 6.22 -5.17
C LEU A 127 -4.03 7.66 -5.19
N LYS A 128 -4.26 8.16 -6.40
CA LYS A 128 -4.81 9.49 -6.66
C LYS A 128 -5.61 9.48 -7.96
N GLY A 129 -6.92 9.76 -7.89
CA GLY A 129 -7.76 9.92 -9.08
C GLY A 129 -7.82 8.68 -9.97
N GLY A 130 -7.67 7.48 -9.39
CA GLY A 130 -7.62 6.22 -10.13
C GLY A 130 -6.26 5.85 -10.75
N ASP A 131 -5.23 6.67 -10.54
CA ASP A 131 -3.85 6.32 -10.89
C ASP A 131 -3.03 5.99 -9.64
N TYR A 132 -1.95 5.23 -9.81
CA TYR A 132 -0.95 5.02 -8.78
C TYR A 132 0.37 5.68 -9.13
N TYR A 133 1.15 6.00 -8.11
CA TYR A 133 2.55 6.34 -8.26
C TYR A 133 3.35 5.74 -7.12
N GLU A 134 4.55 5.27 -7.43
CA GLU A 134 5.51 4.85 -6.42
C GLU A 134 5.96 6.06 -5.60
N ILE A 135 6.00 5.91 -4.28
CA ILE A 135 6.39 7.00 -3.38
C ILE A 135 7.90 6.94 -3.13
N ASP A 136 8.61 7.99 -3.50
CA ASP A 136 9.93 8.26 -2.92
C ASP A 136 9.81 9.21 -1.72
N PHE A 137 9.85 8.65 -0.51
CA PHE A 137 9.79 9.42 0.73
C PHE A 137 10.97 10.39 0.95
N THR A 138 12.00 10.36 0.11
CA THR A 138 13.07 11.37 0.13
C THR A 138 12.64 12.65 -0.59
N GLU A 139 11.79 12.54 -1.60
CA GLU A 139 11.28 13.65 -2.40
C GLU A 139 9.90 14.13 -1.89
N GLU A 140 9.04 13.20 -1.46
CA GLU A 140 7.68 13.49 -0.98
C GLU A 140 7.66 13.80 0.52
N GLU A 141 7.96 15.05 0.89
CA GLU A 141 8.00 15.47 2.31
C GLU A 141 6.66 15.30 3.02
N SER A 142 5.55 15.48 2.30
CA SER A 142 4.19 15.46 2.84
C SER A 142 3.74 14.07 3.31
N LEU A 143 4.31 13.00 2.73
CA LEU A 143 4.04 11.61 3.10
C LEU A 143 5.14 11.00 3.98
N ARG A 144 6.16 11.78 4.36
CA ARG A 144 7.32 11.29 5.11
C ARG A 144 6.94 10.61 6.44
N ASN A 145 5.85 11.03 7.08
CA ASN A 145 5.36 10.44 8.33
C ASN A 145 4.93 8.97 8.18
N PHE A 146 4.58 8.51 6.98
CA PHE A 146 4.24 7.11 6.71
C PHE A 146 5.47 6.22 6.48
N ARG A 147 6.66 6.79 6.27
CA ARG A 147 7.88 6.04 5.94
C ARG A 147 8.21 4.96 6.96
N GLU A 148 8.33 5.35 8.24
CA GLU A 148 8.68 4.41 9.30
C GLU A 148 7.55 3.44 9.64
N PRO A 149 6.27 3.87 9.79
CA PRO A 149 5.14 2.96 9.99
C PRO A 149 5.04 1.89 8.91
N MET A 150 5.10 2.28 7.64
CA MET A 150 5.00 1.33 6.54
C MET A 150 6.19 0.37 6.50
N GLN A 151 7.40 0.85 6.82
CA GLN A 151 8.59 0.01 6.88
C GLN A 151 8.53 -0.99 8.05
N ASN A 152 8.04 -0.57 9.20
CA ASN A 152 7.90 -1.43 10.36
C ASN A 152 6.81 -2.48 10.14
N PHE A 153 5.68 -2.07 9.56
CA PHE A 153 4.57 -2.95 9.22
C PHE A 153 5.03 -4.09 8.31
N ILE A 154 5.63 -3.76 7.16
CA ILE A 154 6.06 -4.77 6.18
C ILE A 154 7.15 -5.70 6.73
N ASN A 155 8.08 -5.17 7.54
CA ASN A 155 9.14 -5.98 8.13
C ASN A 155 8.61 -6.99 9.15
N GLY A 156 7.45 -6.73 9.76
CA GLY A 156 6.79 -7.65 10.68
C GLY A 156 6.35 -8.98 10.05
N PHE A 157 6.30 -9.07 8.72
CA PHE A 157 5.89 -10.27 7.98
C PHE A 157 7.05 -11.04 7.36
N ARG A 158 8.30 -10.62 7.59
CA ARG A 158 9.46 -11.43 7.19
C ARG A 158 9.58 -12.62 8.12
N LYS A 159 9.68 -13.82 7.56
CA LYS A 159 9.95 -15.03 8.33
C LYS A 159 11.44 -15.05 8.68
N GLU A 160 11.76 -15.37 9.93
CA GLU A 160 13.14 -15.65 10.29
C GLU A 160 13.62 -16.87 9.51
N VAL A 161 14.74 -16.73 8.79
CA VAL A 161 15.42 -17.88 8.19
C VAL A 161 16.08 -18.64 9.34
N GLN A 162 15.48 -19.75 9.75
CA GLN A 162 16.08 -20.69 10.71
C GLN A 162 17.21 -21.50 10.06
#